data_AF-S9RF70-F1
#
_entry.id   AF-S9RF70-F1
#
_cell.length_a   1.000
_cell.length_b   1.000
_cell.length_c   1.000
_cell.angle_alpha   90.00
_cell.angle_beta   90.00
_cell.angle_gamma   90.00
#
_symmetry.space_group_name_H-M   'P 1'
#
loop_
_entity.id
_entity.type
_entity.pdbx_description
1 polymer ?
#
loop_
_entity_poly.entity_id
_entity_poly.type
_entity_poly.pdbx_seq_one_letter_code
_entity_poly.pdbx_strand_id
1 'polypeptide(L)'
;MPADREHHVGQIILFQREGDECGLDEFVHPGMRARVLSVRNDTDYFVTEYTVDFGEFEQANTAFETASFYDANGMPSLTAREAGQYREQTIFYVQDDLNLADLGMQLIDDDHPLSILPQAFSKTREYGESYVAWLERSLVNRLEQENWPEFDPGGASSP
;
A
#
# COMPACT_ATOMS: atom_id res chain seq x y z
N MET A 1 -15.52 22.42 -10.64
CA MET A 1 -14.78 22.76 -9.41
C MET A 1 -13.83 21.59 -9.20
N PRO A 2 -12.50 21.77 -9.33
CA PRO A 2 -11.58 20.70 -8.95
C PRO A 2 -11.88 20.34 -7.49
N ALA A 3 -12.07 19.05 -7.22
CA ALA A 3 -12.25 18.58 -5.86
C ALA A 3 -11.02 19.03 -5.06
N ASP A 4 -11.22 19.51 -3.84
CA ASP A 4 -10.12 19.80 -2.93
C ASP A 4 -9.42 18.48 -2.62
N ARG A 5 -8.35 18.15 -3.36
CA ARG A 5 -7.58 16.90 -3.25
C ARG A 5 -6.40 17.03 -2.28
N GLU A 6 -6.23 18.19 -1.64
CA GLU A 6 -5.13 18.43 -0.68
C GLU A 6 -5.28 17.56 0.58
N HIS A 7 -6.51 17.17 0.92
CA HIS A 7 -6.77 16.25 2.04
C HIS A 7 -6.21 14.83 1.82
N HIS A 8 -5.77 14.48 0.60
CA HIS A 8 -5.13 13.19 0.35
C HIS A 8 -3.69 13.11 0.90
N VAL A 9 -3.07 14.25 1.23
CA VAL A 9 -1.70 14.27 1.74
C VAL A 9 -1.59 13.47 3.03
N GLY A 10 -0.62 12.55 3.07
CA GLY A 10 -0.41 11.63 4.18
C GLY A 10 -1.21 10.32 4.09
N GLN A 11 -2.22 10.24 3.22
CA GLN A 11 -2.98 9.01 2.99
C GLN A 11 -2.16 7.97 2.22
N ILE A 12 -2.59 6.72 2.31
CA ILE A 12 -1.99 5.60 1.57
C ILE A 12 -2.80 5.39 0.29
N ILE A 13 -2.11 5.22 -0.83
CA ILE A 13 -2.69 4.74 -2.08
C ILE A 13 -2.34 3.26 -2.22
N LEU A 14 -3.36 2.43 -2.46
CA LEU A 14 -3.23 1.04 -2.89
C LEU A 14 -3.45 0.97 -4.41
N PHE A 15 -2.46 0.45 -5.13
CA PHE A 15 -2.54 0.25 -6.58
C PHE A 15 -3.25 -1.08 -6.86
N GLN A 16 -4.33 -1.05 -7.64
CA GLN A 16 -5.14 -2.24 -7.98
C GLN A 16 -4.94 -2.69 -9.43
N ARG A 17 -4.24 -1.89 -10.25
CA ARG A 17 -3.93 -2.16 -11.67
C ARG A 17 -2.45 -1.87 -11.96
N GLU A 18 -1.97 -2.38 -13.09
CA GLU A 18 -0.62 -2.12 -13.58
C GLU A 18 -0.47 -0.66 -14.03
N GLY A 19 0.76 -0.13 -13.86
CA GLY A 19 1.04 1.29 -14.05
C GLY A 19 0.89 1.80 -15.49
N ASP A 20 1.22 0.95 -16.48
CA ASP A 20 1.32 1.33 -17.89
C ASP A 20 -0.01 1.82 -18.50
N GLU A 21 -1.14 1.31 -18.00
CA GLU A 21 -2.47 1.70 -18.48
C GLU A 21 -2.91 3.08 -17.93
N CYS A 22 -2.25 3.56 -16.88
CA CYS A 22 -2.66 4.75 -16.12
C CYS A 22 -1.61 5.88 -16.15
N GLY A 23 -0.55 5.74 -16.96
CA GLY A 23 0.55 6.71 -17.01
C GLY A 23 1.40 6.75 -15.74
N LEU A 24 1.41 5.67 -14.96
CA LEU A 24 2.30 5.49 -13.82
C LEU A 24 3.64 4.90 -14.31
N ASP A 25 4.69 5.03 -13.50
CA ASP A 25 5.96 4.37 -13.79
C ASP A 25 5.76 2.84 -13.95
N GLU A 26 6.47 2.24 -14.91
CA GLU A 26 6.37 0.82 -15.29
C GLU A 26 6.69 -0.17 -14.15
N PHE A 27 7.25 0.32 -13.03
CA PHE A 27 7.55 -0.51 -11.86
C PHE A 27 6.35 -0.71 -10.91
N VAL A 28 5.24 0.03 -11.11
CA VAL A 28 4.09 -0.03 -10.21
C VAL A 28 3.19 -1.20 -10.59
N HIS A 29 3.04 -2.14 -9.65
CA HIS A 29 2.24 -3.37 -9.83
C HIS A 29 1.04 -3.45 -8.87
N PRO A 30 -0.01 -4.21 -9.23
CA PRO A 30 -1.16 -4.45 -8.36
C PRO A 30 -0.75 -4.99 -6.99
N GLY A 31 -1.32 -4.41 -5.94
CA GLY A 31 -1.03 -4.74 -4.53
C GLY A 31 0.01 -3.84 -3.88
N MET A 32 0.82 -3.11 -4.67
CA MET A 32 1.76 -2.13 -4.14
C MET A 32 1.07 -0.97 -3.45
N ARG A 33 1.80 -0.31 -2.54
CA ARG A 33 1.32 0.80 -1.72
C ARG A 33 2.32 1.94 -1.71
N ALA A 34 1.82 3.16 -1.70
CA ALA A 34 2.62 4.36 -1.51
C ALA A 34 1.90 5.37 -0.62
N ARG A 35 2.65 6.23 0.07
CA ARG A 35 2.11 7.37 0.81
C ARG A 35 2.07 8.61 -0.07
N VAL A 36 0.99 9.35 -0.05
CA VAL A 36 0.91 10.66 -0.72
C VAL A 36 1.73 11.68 0.07
N LEU A 37 2.76 12.23 -0.55
CA LEU A 37 3.60 13.28 0.03
C LEU A 37 3.06 14.67 -0.27
N SER A 38 2.58 14.90 -1.49
CA SER A 38 1.98 16.17 -1.88
C SER A 38 1.01 15.99 -3.03
N VAL A 39 0.03 16.89 -3.07
CA VAL A 39 -0.92 17.03 -4.18
C VAL A 39 -0.87 18.47 -4.67
N ARG A 40 -0.66 18.67 -5.97
CA ARG A 40 -0.64 20.00 -6.59
C ARG A 40 -1.60 20.04 -7.77
N ASN A 41 -2.59 20.92 -7.71
CA ASN A 41 -3.49 21.16 -8.84
C ASN A 41 -2.84 22.13 -9.81
N ASP A 42 -2.71 21.71 -11.07
CA ASP A 42 -2.31 22.58 -12.17
C ASP A 42 -3.54 22.93 -13.01
N THR A 43 -4.07 24.14 -12.76
CA THR A 43 -5.26 24.65 -13.44
C THR A 43 -5.03 25.01 -14.90
N ASP A 44 -3.78 25.25 -15.30
CA ASP A 44 -3.45 25.62 -16.68
C ASP A 44 -3.46 24.40 -17.60
N TYR A 45 -3.12 23.23 -17.06
CA TYR A 45 -3.07 21.96 -17.79
C TYR A 45 -4.21 20.98 -17.45
N PHE A 46 -5.13 21.35 -16.55
CA PHE A 46 -6.25 20.50 -16.09
C PHE A 46 -5.79 19.14 -15.55
N VAL A 47 -4.68 19.15 -14.80
CA VAL A 47 -4.10 17.95 -14.20
C VAL A 47 -3.80 18.18 -12.72
N THR A 48 -3.94 17.13 -11.94
CA THR A 48 -3.48 17.04 -10.56
C THR A 48 -2.19 16.22 -10.51
N GLU A 49 -1.13 16.81 -9.99
CA GLU A 49 0.14 16.14 -9.73
C GLU A 49 0.12 15.51 -8.33
N TYR A 50 0.43 14.22 -8.26
CA TYR A 50 0.63 13.48 -7.02
C TYR A 50 2.09 13.11 -6.88
N THR A 51 2.72 13.52 -5.79
CA THR A 51 4.02 12.97 -5.37
C THR A 51 3.79 11.90 -4.32
N VAL A 52 4.35 10.71 -4.54
CA VAL A 52 4.14 9.56 -3.65
C VAL A 52 5.45 8.89 -3.25
N ASP A 53 5.43 8.19 -2.11
CA ASP A 53 6.56 7.48 -1.52
C ASP A 53 6.25 6.00 -1.28
N PHE A 54 6.97 5.13 -1.97
CA PHE A 54 6.93 3.67 -1.84
C PHE A 54 7.92 3.15 -0.79
N GLY A 55 8.90 3.95 -0.36
CA GLY A 55 9.99 3.54 0.54
C GLY A 55 9.48 3.05 1.89
N GLU A 56 8.43 3.67 2.43
CA GLU A 56 7.80 3.18 3.67
C GLU A 56 7.28 1.74 3.54
N PHE A 57 6.82 1.36 2.35
CA PHE A 57 6.21 0.06 2.08
C PHE A 57 7.16 -0.88 1.35
N GLU A 58 8.45 -0.57 1.23
CA GLU A 58 9.43 -1.33 0.45
C GLU A 58 9.39 -2.84 0.74
N GLN A 59 9.43 -3.21 2.02
CA GLN A 59 9.42 -4.61 2.44
C GLN A 59 8.14 -5.34 2.01
N ALA A 60 6.99 -4.64 2.03
CA ALA A 60 5.71 -5.20 1.59
C ALA A 60 5.59 -5.21 0.06
N ASN A 61 6.06 -4.15 -0.61
CA ASN A 61 5.96 -3.95 -2.05
C ASN A 61 6.82 -4.95 -2.84
N THR A 62 7.96 -5.36 -2.28
CA THR A 62 8.88 -6.32 -2.93
C THR A 62 8.17 -7.62 -3.34
N ALA A 63 7.16 -8.07 -2.58
CA ALA A 63 6.41 -9.28 -2.89
C ALA A 63 5.46 -9.15 -4.10
N PHE A 64 5.19 -7.93 -4.56
CA PHE A 64 4.32 -7.64 -5.70
C PHE A 64 5.11 -7.30 -6.97
N GLU A 65 6.44 -7.21 -6.88
CA GLU A 65 7.28 -6.96 -8.06
C GLU A 65 7.16 -8.11 -9.04
N THR A 66 6.98 -7.78 -10.32
CA THR A 66 6.99 -8.75 -11.41
C THR A 66 8.17 -8.49 -12.34
N ALA A 67 8.56 -9.53 -13.08
CA ALA A 67 9.66 -9.46 -14.03
C ALA A 67 9.21 -8.82 -15.34
N SER A 68 9.14 -7.49 -15.38
CA SER A 68 8.72 -6.71 -16.55
C SER A 68 9.89 -6.04 -17.30
N PHE A 69 11.10 -6.05 -16.73
CA PHE A 69 12.27 -5.39 -17.31
C PHE A 69 13.18 -6.35 -18.07
N TYR A 70 13.78 -5.84 -19.14
CA TYR A 70 14.60 -6.62 -20.07
C TYR A 70 16.03 -6.81 -19.54
N ASP A 71 16.52 -8.05 -19.61
CA ASP A 71 17.92 -8.37 -19.35
C ASP A 71 18.83 -8.00 -20.53
N ALA A 72 20.13 -8.31 -20.40
CA ALA A 72 21.12 -8.09 -21.46
C ALA A 72 20.84 -8.88 -22.76
N ASN A 73 19.99 -9.91 -22.70
CA ASN A 73 19.57 -10.71 -23.86
C ASN A 73 18.28 -10.20 -24.49
N GLY A 74 17.68 -9.13 -23.96
CA GLY A 74 16.39 -8.60 -24.43
C GLY A 74 15.20 -9.45 -23.99
N MET A 75 15.30 -10.20 -22.88
CA MET A 75 14.21 -10.98 -22.31
C MET A 75 13.63 -10.32 -21.05
N PRO A 76 12.31 -10.14 -20.92
CA PRO A 76 11.69 -9.60 -19.72
C PRO A 76 11.83 -10.61 -18.58
N SER A 77 12.81 -10.38 -17.71
CA SER A 77 13.23 -11.33 -16.68
C SER A 77 13.75 -10.68 -15.40
N LEU A 78 13.86 -9.35 -15.39
CA LEU A 78 14.31 -8.57 -14.25
C LEU A 78 13.13 -7.85 -13.61
N THR A 79 13.14 -7.73 -12.27
CA THR A 79 12.28 -6.76 -11.59
C THR A 79 12.82 -5.34 -11.78
N ALA A 80 12.00 -4.34 -11.44
CA ALA A 80 12.42 -2.94 -11.47
C ALA A 80 13.67 -2.68 -10.62
N ARG A 81 13.81 -3.35 -9.47
CA ARG A 81 14.99 -3.23 -8.61
C ARG A 81 16.22 -3.82 -9.26
N GLU A 82 16.11 -5.02 -9.81
CA GLU A 82 17.21 -5.70 -10.49
C GLU A 82 17.69 -4.92 -11.71
N ALA A 83 16.78 -4.24 -12.41
CA ALA A 83 17.07 -3.35 -13.53
C ALA A 83 17.54 -1.93 -13.11
N GLY A 84 17.59 -1.62 -11.81
CA GLY A 84 17.93 -0.28 -11.31
C GLY A 84 16.92 0.81 -11.67
N GLN A 85 15.68 0.43 -12.01
CA GLN A 85 14.59 1.34 -12.39
C GLN A 85 13.62 1.63 -11.22
N TYR A 86 13.74 0.91 -10.10
CA TYR A 86 12.92 1.15 -8.93
C TYR A 86 13.19 2.54 -8.34
N ARG A 87 12.13 3.29 -8.05
CA ARG A 87 12.19 4.60 -7.41
C ARG A 87 11.36 4.58 -6.13
N GLU A 88 11.97 5.00 -5.02
CA GLU A 88 11.26 5.16 -3.75
C GLU A 88 10.20 6.26 -3.87
N GLN A 89 10.51 7.35 -4.57
CA GLN A 89 9.57 8.44 -4.77
C GLN A 89 9.31 8.66 -6.26
N THR A 90 8.05 8.87 -6.61
CA THR A 90 7.67 9.21 -7.98
C THR A 90 6.53 10.23 -8.02
N ILE A 91 6.33 10.77 -9.21
CA ILE A 91 5.28 11.73 -9.52
C ILE A 91 4.40 11.13 -10.60
N PHE A 92 3.08 11.21 -10.43
CA PHE A 92 2.14 10.91 -11.49
C PHE A 92 1.07 11.99 -11.61
N TYR A 93 0.42 12.00 -12.77
CA TYR A 93 -0.54 13.03 -13.14
C TYR A 93 -1.92 12.41 -13.35
N VAL A 94 -2.93 13.01 -12.74
CA VAL A 94 -4.33 12.61 -12.86
C VAL A 94 -5.08 13.72 -13.57
N GLN A 95 -5.76 13.44 -14.67
CA GLN A 95 -6.60 14.43 -15.34
C GLN A 95 -7.76 14.86 -14.41
N ASP A 96 -8.16 16.13 -14.48
CA ASP A 96 -9.17 16.69 -13.57
C ASP A 96 -10.55 16.00 -13.65
N ASP A 97 -10.87 15.40 -14.80
CA ASP A 97 -12.11 14.63 -15.04
C ASP A 97 -12.03 13.17 -14.58
N LEU A 98 -10.84 12.67 -14.26
CA LEU A 98 -10.61 11.34 -13.70
C LEU A 98 -10.38 11.43 -12.19
N ASN A 99 -10.85 10.43 -11.47
CA ASN A 99 -10.49 10.21 -10.07
C ASN A 99 -9.48 9.05 -9.95
N LEU A 100 -8.87 8.89 -8.77
CA LEU A 100 -7.91 7.82 -8.53
C LEU A 100 -8.52 6.42 -8.75
N ALA A 101 -9.78 6.20 -8.41
CA ALA A 101 -10.44 4.90 -8.60
C ALA A 101 -10.62 4.56 -10.09
N ASP A 102 -10.84 5.55 -10.95
CA ASP A 102 -10.90 5.35 -12.41
C ASP A 102 -9.56 4.82 -12.97
N LEU A 103 -8.46 5.21 -12.32
CA LEU A 103 -7.09 4.76 -12.60
C LEU A 103 -6.69 3.48 -11.84
N GLY A 104 -7.66 2.79 -11.22
CA GLY A 104 -7.37 1.59 -10.43
C GLY A 104 -6.53 1.87 -9.17
N MET A 105 -6.64 3.06 -8.60
CA MET A 105 -6.01 3.43 -7.33
C MET A 105 -7.06 3.62 -6.25
N GLN A 106 -6.83 3.03 -5.09
CA GLN A 106 -7.70 3.19 -3.92
C GLN A 106 -6.98 4.02 -2.86
N LEU A 107 -7.56 5.16 -2.49
CA LEU A 107 -7.18 5.85 -1.27
C LEU A 107 -7.67 5.05 -0.07
N ILE A 108 -6.77 4.86 0.87
CA ILE A 108 -7.03 4.13 2.10
C ILE A 108 -7.33 5.15 3.19
N ASP A 109 -8.53 5.06 3.74
CA ASP A 109 -8.99 5.92 4.83
C ASP A 109 -8.16 5.74 6.10
N ASP A 110 -8.19 6.74 6.98
CA ASP A 110 -7.42 6.74 8.23
C ASP A 110 -7.88 5.66 9.22
N ASP A 111 -9.14 5.24 9.13
CA ASP A 111 -9.72 4.18 9.95
C ASP A 111 -9.49 2.76 9.38
N HIS A 112 -8.91 2.67 8.19
CA HIS A 112 -8.63 1.39 7.56
C HIS A 112 -7.46 0.67 8.28
N PRO A 113 -7.51 -0.67 8.46
CA PRO A 113 -6.46 -1.43 9.15
C PRO A 113 -5.06 -1.23 8.55
N LEU A 114 -4.96 -1.01 7.23
CA LEU A 114 -3.68 -0.72 6.57
C LEU A 114 -3.08 0.63 6.96
N SER A 115 -3.89 1.59 7.40
CA SER A 115 -3.44 2.88 7.93
C SER A 115 -3.13 2.81 9.43
N ILE A 116 -3.94 2.08 10.19
CA ILE A 116 -3.85 2.01 11.66
C ILE A 116 -2.72 1.08 12.12
N LEU A 117 -2.67 -0.15 11.59
CA LEU A 117 -1.83 -1.22 12.16
C LEU A 117 -0.33 -0.92 12.07
N PRO A 118 0.22 -0.39 10.96
CA PRO A 118 1.65 -0.03 10.92
C PRO A 118 2.00 1.06 11.94
N GLN A 119 1.13 2.06 12.11
CA GLN A 119 1.33 3.12 13.10
C GLN A 119 1.27 2.56 14.52
N ALA A 120 0.27 1.71 14.82
CA ALA A 120 0.14 1.06 16.12
C ALA A 120 1.36 0.18 16.42
N PHE A 121 1.84 -0.60 15.45
CA PHE A 121 3.07 -1.39 15.58
C PHE A 121 4.27 -0.50 15.91
N SER A 122 4.50 0.57 15.16
CA SER A 122 5.65 1.46 15.40
C SER A 122 5.68 2.05 16.82
N LYS A 123 4.50 2.32 17.40
CA LYS A 123 4.32 2.94 18.72
C LYS A 123 4.32 1.95 19.88
N THR A 124 3.87 0.72 19.65
CA THR A 124 3.55 -0.24 20.73
C THR A 124 4.39 -1.52 20.70
N ARG A 125 5.21 -1.72 19.65
CA ARG A 125 6.11 -2.88 19.58
C ARG A 125 7.11 -2.88 20.74
N GLU A 126 7.41 -4.07 21.21
CA GLU A 126 8.54 -4.29 22.10
C GLU A 126 9.85 -4.37 21.31
N TYR A 127 10.97 -4.18 22.00
CA TYR A 127 12.29 -4.23 21.36
C TYR A 127 12.56 -5.62 20.77
N GLY A 128 12.86 -5.67 19.47
CA GLY A 128 13.13 -6.92 18.75
C GLY A 128 11.87 -7.69 18.32
N GLU A 129 10.68 -7.16 18.58
CA GLU A 129 9.42 -7.80 18.20
C GLU A 129 9.15 -7.66 16.69
N SER A 130 8.78 -8.77 16.04
CA SER A 130 8.35 -8.77 14.64
C SER A 130 6.91 -8.29 14.50
N TYR A 131 6.54 -7.80 13.31
CA TYR A 131 5.16 -7.37 13.04
C TYR A 131 4.13 -8.49 13.28
N VAL A 132 4.47 -9.73 12.93
CA VAL A 132 3.61 -10.90 13.13
C VAL A 132 3.45 -11.22 14.61
N ALA A 133 4.55 -11.26 15.38
CA ALA A 133 4.51 -11.51 16.82
C ALA A 133 3.67 -10.44 17.54
N TRP A 134 3.83 -9.18 17.11
CA TRP A 134 3.01 -8.07 17.61
C TRP A 134 1.52 -8.28 17.31
N LEU A 135 1.16 -8.65 16.07
CA LEU A 135 -0.22 -8.93 15.68
C LEU A 135 -0.82 -10.09 16.49
N GLU A 136 -0.06 -11.17 16.69
CA GLU A 136 -0.49 -12.33 17.48
C GLU A 136 -0.77 -11.94 18.92
N ARG A 137 0.14 -11.18 19.56
CA ARG A 137 -0.07 -10.67 20.92
C ARG A 137 -1.28 -9.72 20.98
N SER A 138 -1.41 -8.81 20.02
CA SER A 138 -2.55 -7.89 19.95
C SER A 138 -3.88 -8.63 19.80
N LEU A 139 -3.91 -9.74 19.06
CA LEU A 139 -5.09 -10.59 18.93
C LEU A 139 -5.41 -11.30 20.24
N VAL A 140 -4.43 -11.91 20.90
CA VAL A 140 -4.62 -12.58 22.20
C VAL A 140 -5.16 -11.62 23.24
N ASN A 141 -4.53 -10.44 23.41
CA ASN A 141 -4.97 -9.42 24.36
C ASN A 141 -6.43 -8.98 24.11
N ARG A 142 -6.84 -8.91 22.83
CA ARG A 142 -8.20 -8.55 22.47
C ARG A 142 -9.20 -9.66 22.81
N LEU A 143 -8.84 -10.92 22.52
CA LEU A 143 -9.68 -12.08 22.84
C LEU A 143 -9.92 -12.23 24.35
N GLU A 144 -8.90 -11.94 25.17
CA GLU A 144 -9.02 -11.93 26.63
C GLU A 144 -9.95 -10.81 27.14
N GLN A 145 -9.93 -9.63 26.49
CA GLN A 145 -10.80 -8.51 26.85
C GLN A 145 -12.26 -8.72 26.42
N GLU A 146 -12.49 -9.40 25.30
CA GLU A 146 -13.83 -9.70 24.78
C GLU A 146 -14.49 -10.92 25.46
N ASN A 147 -13.81 -11.53 26.45
CA ASN A 147 -14.29 -12.68 27.23
C ASN A 147 -14.76 -13.83 26.32
N TRP A 148 -13.91 -14.19 25.35
CA TRP A 148 -14.20 -15.22 24.35
C TRP A 148 -14.57 -16.55 25.01
N PRO A 149 -15.64 -17.24 24.55
CA PRO A 149 -16.02 -18.54 25.12
C PRO A 149 -14.85 -19.52 25.02
N GLU A 150 -14.56 -20.24 26.11
CA GLU A 150 -13.54 -21.29 26.12
C GLU A 150 -13.72 -22.19 24.90
N PHE A 151 -12.69 -22.26 24.08
CA PHE A 151 -12.62 -23.24 23.00
C PHE A 151 -12.54 -24.61 23.67
N ASP A 152 -13.62 -25.40 23.59
CA ASP A 152 -13.64 -26.80 23.98
C ASP A 152 -13.25 -27.66 22.76
N PRO A 153 -11.96 -28.03 22.59
CA PRO A 153 -11.56 -28.97 21.55
C PRO A 153 -12.09 -30.39 21.80
N GLY A 154 -12.74 -30.63 22.95
CA GLY A 154 -13.15 -31.92 23.49
C GLY A 154 -14.65 -32.21 23.38
N GLY A 155 -15.34 -31.65 22.38
CA GLY A 155 -16.69 -32.06 21.97
C GLY A 155 -16.78 -33.49 21.41
N ALA A 156 -16.08 -34.46 22.01
CA ALA A 156 -16.37 -35.87 21.87
C ALA A 156 -17.62 -36.16 22.72
N SER A 157 -18.79 -35.99 22.13
CA SER A 157 -20.00 -36.65 22.63
C SER A 157 -19.70 -38.14 22.72
N SER A 158 -19.44 -38.61 23.95
CA SER A 158 -19.42 -40.05 24.23
C SER A 158 -20.82 -40.60 23.98
N PRO A 159 -20.94 -41.76 23.32
CA PRO A 159 -22.20 -42.33 22.83
C PRO A 159 -23.21 -42.68 23.93
#